data_AF-A0A386ZD68-F1
#
_entry.id   AF-A0A386ZD68-F1
#
_cell.length_a   1.000
_cell.length_b   1.000
_cell.length_c   1.000
_cell.angle_alpha   90.00
_cell.angle_beta   90.00
_cell.angle_gamma   90.00
#
_symmetry.space_group_name_H-M   'P 1'
#
loop_
_entity.id
_entity.type
_entity.pdbx_description
1 polymer ?
#
loop_
_entity_poly.entity_id
_entity_poly.type
_entity_poly.pdbx_seq_one_letter_code
_entity_poly.pdbx_strand_id
1 'polypeptide(L)'
;MLYYSRSGEMAAAWELHGHSIEVMHIRCDGDLTPAYRIFSDGSRLSLPHRPQGTVYFDEWSRPDLATVAAWLPTWDRLFDAVQRDYFKYLCELGVAPSDEIAALSLDAPAEHAETPLTRCATNYSTPQEAAPLHGRAHY
;
A
#
# COMPACT_ATOMS: atom_id res chain seq x y z
N MET A 1 9.68 -5.47 6.47
CA MET A 1 10.27 -4.28 5.81
C MET A 1 9.28 -3.16 6.02
N LEU A 2 9.74 -2.05 6.56
CA LEU A 2 8.89 -0.96 7.00
C LEU A 2 8.70 0.07 5.89
N TYR A 3 7.44 0.36 5.60
CA TYR A 3 7.00 1.33 4.60
C TYR A 3 6.27 2.49 5.27
N TYR A 4 6.26 3.63 4.58
CA TYR A 4 5.59 4.83 5.02
C TYR A 4 4.79 5.42 3.88
N SER A 5 3.52 5.70 4.16
CA SER A 5 2.61 6.38 3.23
C SER A 5 2.11 7.67 3.87
N ARG A 6 1.88 8.70 3.07
CA ARG A 6 1.43 10.02 3.55
C ARG A 6 0.29 10.54 2.69
N SER A 7 -0.69 11.17 3.33
CA SER A 7 -1.81 11.87 2.70
C SER A 7 -2.10 13.15 3.48
N GLY A 8 -1.67 14.30 2.94
CA GLY A 8 -1.72 15.58 3.66
C GLY A 8 -0.91 15.54 4.96
N GLU A 9 -1.56 15.86 6.07
CA GLU A 9 -0.98 15.84 7.42
C GLU A 9 -0.96 14.44 8.05
N MET A 10 -1.58 13.45 7.40
CA MET A 10 -1.64 12.08 7.90
C MET A 10 -0.52 11.21 7.33
N ALA A 11 0.05 10.35 8.15
CA ALA A 11 1.05 9.37 7.75
C ALA A 11 0.77 8.01 8.39
N ALA A 12 0.94 6.94 7.63
CA ALA A 12 0.84 5.56 8.10
C ALA A 12 2.20 4.88 7.97
N ALA A 13 2.58 4.14 9.01
CA ALA A 13 3.68 3.19 8.97
C ALA A 13 3.11 1.77 8.92
N TRP A 14 3.56 0.99 7.95
CA TRP A 14 3.03 -0.34 7.70
C TRP A 14 4.13 -1.30 7.24
N GLU A 15 3.93 -2.59 7.49
CA GLU A 15 4.80 -3.65 7.02
C GLU A 15 4.06 -4.62 6.12
N LEU A 16 4.83 -5.30 5.27
CA LEU A 16 4.34 -6.39 4.45
C LEU A 16 4.57 -7.70 5.19
N HIS A 17 3.49 -8.42 5.50
CA HIS A 17 3.54 -9.77 6.06
C HIS A 17 2.91 -10.74 5.05
N GLY A 18 3.74 -11.49 4.32
CA GLY A 18 3.30 -12.30 3.20
C GLY A 18 2.72 -11.43 2.07
N HIS A 19 1.40 -11.50 1.86
CA HIS A 19 0.65 -10.70 0.87
C HIS A 19 -0.31 -9.71 1.53
N SER A 20 -0.12 -9.43 2.82
CA SER A 20 -1.01 -8.56 3.59
C SER A 20 -0.24 -7.36 4.15
N ILE A 21 -0.95 -6.23 4.24
CA ILE A 21 -0.46 -4.99 4.84
C ILE A 21 -0.79 -5.05 6.32
N GLU A 22 0.23 -5.02 7.19
CA GLU A 22 0.05 -4.85 8.63
C GLU A 22 0.33 -3.41 9.02
N VAL A 23 -0.66 -2.71 9.56
CA VAL A 23 -0.51 -1.30 9.95
C VAL A 23 0.06 -1.24 11.37
N MET A 24 1.19 -0.54 11.54
CA MET A 24 1.86 -0.43 12.84
C MET A 24 1.37 0.78 13.64
N HIS A 25 1.35 1.94 12.99
CA HIS A 25 0.82 3.16 13.58
C HIS A 25 0.42 4.14 12.49
N ILE A 26 -0.46 5.06 12.86
CA ILE A 26 -0.86 6.20 12.04
C ILE A 26 -0.67 7.46 12.87
N ARG A 27 -0.24 8.53 12.22
CA ARG A 27 -0.07 9.84 12.82
C ARG A 27 -0.77 10.90 11.98
N CYS A 28 -1.51 11.78 12.63
CA CYS A 28 -2.04 13.01 12.05
C CYS A 28 -1.28 14.20 12.65
N ASP A 29 -0.52 14.93 11.83
CA ASP A 29 0.11 16.17 12.26
C ASP A 29 -0.97 17.24 12.49
N GLY A 30 -0.89 17.96 13.60
CA GLY A 30 -1.93 18.92 14.02
C GLY A 30 -3.05 18.35 14.88
N ASP A 31 -3.21 17.02 14.98
CA ASP A 31 -4.12 16.43 15.96
C ASP A 31 -3.50 16.44 17.37
N LEU A 32 -4.20 17.10 18.31
CA LEU A 32 -3.77 17.25 19.70
C LEU A 32 -4.27 16.11 20.59
N THR A 33 -5.03 15.17 20.04
CA THR A 33 -5.52 14.01 20.77
C THR A 33 -4.34 13.24 21.38
N PRO A 34 -4.35 12.94 22.69
CA PRO A 34 -3.32 12.12 23.31
C PRO A 34 -3.18 10.81 22.56
N ALA A 35 -1.94 10.39 22.33
CA ALA A 35 -1.72 9.12 21.66
C ALA A 35 -2.40 7.97 22.40
N TYR A 36 -2.84 6.97 21.65
CA TYR A 36 -3.41 5.76 22.22
C TYR A 36 -3.08 4.54 21.37
N ARG A 37 -3.16 3.37 22.00
CA ARG A 37 -3.04 2.07 21.35
C ARG A 37 -4.43 1.45 21.24
N ILE A 38 -4.73 0.85 20.08
CA ILE A 38 -5.91 0.00 19.87
C ILE A 38 -5.46 -1.47 19.89
N PHE A 39 -6.17 -2.29 20.66
CA PHE A 39 -5.99 -3.75 20.69
C PHE A 39 -6.99 -4.46 19.79
N SER A 40 -6.74 -5.74 19.49
CA SER A 40 -7.60 -6.56 18.62
C SER A 40 -9.00 -6.78 19.18
N ASP A 41 -9.21 -6.64 20.49
CA ASP A 41 -10.55 -6.66 21.09
C ASP A 41 -11.30 -5.31 20.95
N GLY A 42 -10.65 -4.30 20.39
CA GLY A 42 -11.18 -2.94 20.24
C GLY A 42 -10.93 -2.04 21.45
N SER A 43 -10.37 -2.58 22.55
CA SER A 43 -9.98 -1.76 23.70
C SER A 43 -8.89 -0.75 23.34
N ARG A 44 -8.84 0.34 24.12
CA ARG A 44 -7.90 1.45 23.91
C ARG A 44 -7.10 1.73 25.16
N LEU A 45 -5.77 1.86 25.00
CA LEU A 45 -4.86 2.28 26.06
C LEU A 45 -4.28 3.65 25.72
N SER A 46 -4.54 4.65 26.56
CA SER A 46 -3.91 5.96 26.43
C SER A 46 -2.41 5.88 26.68
N LEU A 47 -1.65 6.59 25.86
CA LEU A 47 -0.19 6.67 25.88
C LEU A 47 0.24 8.14 26.02
N PRO A 48 0.06 8.77 27.19
CA PRO A 48 0.23 10.22 27.36
C PRO A 48 1.67 10.72 27.12
N HIS A 49 2.67 9.83 27.12
CA HIS A 49 4.07 10.18 26.87
C HIS A 49 4.51 9.97 25.41
N ARG A 50 3.59 9.58 24.52
CA ARG A 50 3.85 9.43 23.09
C ARG A 50 3.41 10.69 22.32
N PRO A 51 3.93 10.90 21.10
CA PRO A 51 3.55 12.04 20.28
C PRO A 51 2.04 12.11 20.07
N GLN A 52 1.43 13.27 20.32
CA GLN A 52 0.01 13.50 20.08
C GLN A 52 -0.38 13.22 18.62
N GLY A 53 -1.66 12.96 18.39
CA GLY A 53 -2.19 12.64 17.07
C GLY A 53 -1.74 11.29 16.54
N THR A 54 -1.18 10.42 17.39
CA THR A 54 -0.66 9.11 16.99
C THR A 54 -1.52 7.97 17.53
N VAL A 55 -1.97 7.11 16.64
CA VAL A 55 -2.67 5.86 16.94
C VAL A 55 -1.72 4.70 16.70
N TYR A 56 -1.46 3.93 17.74
CA TYR A 56 -0.67 2.71 17.67
C TYR A 56 -1.59 1.50 17.59
N PHE A 57 -1.14 0.45 16.92
CA PHE A 57 -1.82 -0.84 16.94
C PHE A 57 -1.03 -1.84 17.78
N ASP A 58 -1.72 -2.88 18.24
CA ASP A 58 -1.10 -3.93 19.02
C ASP A 58 0.03 -4.63 18.24
N GLU A 59 1.16 -4.86 18.91
CA GLU A 59 2.36 -5.42 18.27
C GLU A 59 2.27 -6.94 18.10
N TRP A 60 1.43 -7.61 18.89
CA TRP A 60 1.25 -9.06 18.86
C TRP A 60 0.11 -9.49 17.94
N SER A 61 -0.81 -8.57 17.65
CA SER A 61 -1.97 -8.80 16.79
C SER A 61 -2.23 -7.59 15.90
N ARG A 62 -1.29 -7.30 14.98
CA ARG A 62 -1.38 -6.15 14.09
C ARG A 62 -2.58 -6.30 13.14
N PRO A 63 -3.43 -5.28 13.03
CA PRO A 63 -4.56 -5.30 12.11
C PRO A 63 -4.08 -5.12 10.68
N ASP A 64 -4.81 -5.75 9.76
CA ASP A 64 -4.68 -5.47 8.34
C ASP A 64 -5.30 -4.12 7.98
N LEU A 65 -5.02 -3.63 6.76
CA LEU A 65 -5.52 -2.33 6.28
C LEU A 65 -7.06 -2.23 6.30
N ALA A 66 -7.79 -3.29 5.96
CA ALA A 66 -9.26 -3.27 5.93
C ALA A 66 -9.83 -3.19 7.35
N THR A 67 -9.23 -3.91 8.31
CA THR A 67 -9.59 -3.81 9.73
C THR A 67 -9.35 -2.39 10.26
N VAL A 68 -8.22 -1.76 9.93
CA VAL A 68 -7.94 -0.39 10.35
C VAL A 68 -8.90 0.62 9.72
N ALA A 69 -9.25 0.44 8.43
CA ALA A 69 -10.21 1.28 7.74
C ALA A 69 -11.60 1.24 8.39
N ALA A 70 -12.03 0.06 8.85
CA ALA A 70 -13.28 -0.08 9.58
C ALA A 70 -13.25 0.62 10.96
N TRP A 71 -12.11 0.63 11.66
CA TRP A 71 -11.97 1.27 12.96
C TRP A 71 -11.85 2.80 12.89
N LEU A 72 -11.30 3.32 11.80
CA LEU A 72 -10.93 4.74 11.64
C LEU A 72 -11.46 5.32 10.31
N PRO A 73 -12.79 5.30 10.07
CA PRO A 73 -13.36 5.64 8.76
C PRO A 73 -13.05 7.07 8.30
N THR A 74 -12.79 8.00 9.23
CA THR A 74 -12.42 9.38 8.92
C THR A 74 -11.09 9.49 8.15
N TRP A 75 -10.27 8.45 8.16
CA TRP A 75 -8.90 8.47 7.59
C TRP A 75 -8.80 7.77 6.23
N ASP A 76 -9.93 7.60 5.54
CA ASP A 76 -10.05 6.98 4.21
C ASP A 76 -8.97 7.42 3.20
N ARG A 77 -8.73 8.74 3.09
CA ARG A 77 -7.70 9.31 2.20
C ARG A 77 -6.27 8.83 2.49
N LEU A 78 -5.98 8.42 3.72
CA LEU A 78 -4.69 7.82 4.08
C LEU A 78 -4.65 6.36 3.65
N PHE A 79 -5.74 5.61 3.80
CA PHE A 79 -5.82 4.21 3.40
C PHE A 79 -5.72 4.05 1.88
N ASP A 80 -6.32 4.95 1.12
CA ASP A 80 -6.08 5.11 -0.33
C ASP A 80 -4.59 5.27 -0.66
N ALA A 81 -3.86 6.08 0.12
CA ALA A 81 -2.43 6.29 -0.10
C ALA A 81 -1.61 5.02 0.22
N VAL A 82 -1.93 4.33 1.32
CA VAL A 82 -1.31 3.05 1.69
C VAL A 82 -1.55 1.99 0.62
N GLN A 83 -2.80 1.86 0.15
CA GLN A 83 -3.17 0.87 -0.86
C GLN A 83 -2.44 1.13 -2.18
N ARG A 84 -2.36 2.40 -2.62
CA ARG A 84 -1.61 2.79 -3.81
C ARG A 84 -0.11 2.49 -3.70
N ASP A 85 0.52 2.81 -2.56
CA ASP A 85 1.94 2.52 -2.34
C ASP A 85 2.20 0.99 -2.29
N TYR A 86 1.28 0.23 -1.70
CA TYR A 86 1.32 -1.22 -1.70
C TYR A 86 1.24 -1.80 -3.11
N PHE A 87 0.30 -1.34 -3.95
CA PHE A 87 0.20 -1.81 -5.34
C PHE A 87 1.45 -1.47 -6.14
N LYS A 88 2.00 -0.27 -5.96
CA LYS A 88 3.25 0.13 -6.61
C LYS A 88 4.37 -0.84 -6.24
N TYR A 89 4.49 -1.18 -4.95
CA TYR A 89 5.48 -2.14 -4.47
C TYR A 89 5.29 -3.54 -5.08
N LEU A 90 4.06 -4.06 -5.12
CA LEU A 90 3.77 -5.35 -5.76
C LEU A 90 4.16 -5.36 -7.24
N CYS A 91 3.85 -4.28 -7.97
CA CYS A 91 4.24 -4.12 -9.36
C CYS A 91 5.77 -4.13 -9.54
N GLU A 92 6.51 -3.47 -8.64
CA GLU A 92 7.98 -3.47 -8.64
C GLU A 92 8.57 -4.87 -8.36
N LEU A 93 7.87 -5.71 -7.60
CA LEU A 93 8.24 -7.11 -7.36
C LEU A 93 7.80 -8.07 -8.49
N GLY A 94 7.05 -7.61 -9.50
CA GLY A 94 6.46 -8.47 -10.51
C GLY A 94 5.38 -9.41 -9.97
N VAL A 95 4.83 -9.13 -8.79
CA VAL A 95 3.74 -9.88 -8.18
C VAL A 95 2.44 -9.22 -8.59
N ALA A 96 1.60 -9.93 -9.37
CA ALA A 96 0.26 -9.44 -9.65
C ALA A 96 -0.53 -9.37 -8.33
N PRO A 97 -1.18 -8.23 -8.00
CA PRO A 97 -2.07 -8.20 -6.86
C PRO A 97 -3.18 -9.25 -7.03
N SER A 98 -3.48 -9.99 -5.96
CA SER A 98 -4.61 -10.93 -5.98
C SER A 98 -5.93 -10.18 -6.23
N ASP A 99 -6.84 -10.84 -6.95
CA ASP A 99 -8.13 -10.29 -7.43
C ASP A 99 -8.97 -9.66 -6.30
N GLU A 100 -8.92 -10.22 -5.09
CA GLU A 100 -9.59 -9.68 -3.89
C GLU A 100 -9.09 -8.29 -3.47
N ILE A 101 -7.83 -7.95 -3.72
CA ILE A 101 -7.25 -6.64 -3.36
C ILE A 101 -7.56 -5.59 -4.44
N ALA A 102 -7.64 -6.00 -5.71
CA ALA A 102 -8.03 -5.13 -6.81
C ALA A 102 -9.50 -4.70 -6.72
N ALA A 103 -10.38 -5.60 -6.23
CA ALA A 103 -11.80 -5.34 -6.04
C ALA A 103 -12.10 -4.28 -4.95
N LEU A 104 -11.22 -4.11 -3.96
CA LEU A 104 -11.36 -3.09 -2.91
C LEU A 104 -10.93 -1.69 -3.34
N SER A 105 -10.37 -1.53 -4.55
CA SER A 105 -9.90 -0.24 -5.08
C SER A 105 -10.99 0.54 -5.87
N LEU A 106 -12.26 0.11 -5.82
CA LEU A 106 -13.30 0.54 -6.76
C LEU A 106 -14.22 1.65 -6.22
N ASP A 107 -13.67 2.86 -6.02
CA ASP A 107 -14.41 4.13 -6.17
C ASP A 107 -13.59 5.14 -7.02
N ALA A 108 -12.85 4.64 -8.02
CA ALA A 108 -12.35 5.50 -9.07
C ALA A 108 -13.51 5.77 -10.05
N PRO A 109 -13.96 7.03 -10.25
CA PRO A 109 -15.01 7.33 -11.21
C PRO A 109 -14.58 6.85 -12.60
N ALA A 110 -15.40 5.95 -13.15
CA ALA A 110 -15.21 5.28 -14.42
C ALA A 110 -15.46 6.22 -15.61
N GLU A 111 -14.70 7.31 -15.74
CA GLU A 111 -14.83 8.21 -16.90
C GLU A 111 -13.50 8.53 -17.61
N HIS A 112 -12.41 7.81 -17.34
CA HIS A 112 -11.27 7.71 -18.26
C HIS A 112 -10.58 6.36 -18.06
N ALA A 113 -11.14 5.31 -18.68
CA ALA A 113 -10.60 3.97 -18.66
C ALA A 113 -9.30 3.89 -19.48
N GLU A 114 -8.17 4.16 -18.83
CA GLU A 114 -6.89 3.56 -19.18
C GLU A 114 -6.52 2.58 -18.07
N THR A 115 -6.86 1.31 -18.30
CA THR A 115 -6.67 0.19 -17.39
C THR A 115 -5.20 0.09 -16.94
N PRO A 116 -4.85 0.24 -15.65
CA PRO A 116 -3.47 0.09 -15.19
C PRO A 116 -2.95 -1.36 -15.27
N LEU A 117 -3.83 -2.33 -15.56
CA LEU A 117 -3.47 -3.75 -15.73
C LEU A 117 -2.63 -4.03 -16.98
N THR A 118 -2.62 -3.15 -17.99
CA THR A 118 -1.85 -3.38 -19.22
C THR A 118 -0.34 -3.15 -19.03
N ARG A 119 0.10 -2.47 -17.96
CA ARG A 119 1.51 -2.10 -17.82
C ARG A 119 2.39 -3.10 -17.08
N CYS A 120 1.80 -4.07 -16.39
CA CYS A 120 2.57 -5.12 -15.70
C CYS A 120 2.95 -6.30 -16.64
N ALA A 121 2.28 -6.45 -17.79
CA ALA A 121 2.46 -7.61 -18.66
C ALA A 121 3.52 -7.42 -19.77
N THR A 122 4.03 -6.21 -20.00
CA THR A 122 4.80 -5.92 -21.24
C THR A 122 6.31 -6.21 -21.15
N ASN A 123 6.87 -6.50 -19.97
CA ASN A 123 8.33 -6.65 -19.84
C ASN A 123 8.87 -8.09 -19.85
N TYR A 124 8.05 -9.08 -20.20
CA TYR A 124 8.51 -10.47 -20.36
C TYR A 124 8.18 -11.02 -21.75
N SER A 125 8.80 -10.49 -22.80
CA SER A 125 9.14 -11.25 -24.01
C SER A 125 9.91 -10.37 -25.00
N THR A 126 11.24 -10.39 -24.92
CA THR A 126 12.08 -10.42 -26.14
C THR A 126 13.49 -10.93 -25.78
N PRO A 127 13.88 -12.15 -26.16
CA PRO A 127 15.29 -12.43 -26.38
C PRO A 127 15.67 -11.79 -27.72
N GLN A 128 16.13 -10.54 -27.71
CA GLN A 128 16.75 -9.95 -28.90
C GLN A 128 18.25 -10.23 -28.84
N GLU A 129 18.58 -11.40 -29.37
CA GLU A 129 19.93 -11.84 -29.67
C GLU A 129 20.64 -10.83 -30.60
N ALA A 130 21.95 -10.74 -30.41
CA ALA A 130 22.81 -9.66 -30.87
C ALA A 130 22.86 -9.47 -32.39
N ALA A 131 23.15 -8.22 -32.77
CA ALA A 131 23.26 -7.71 -34.12
C ALA A 131 24.60 -8.12 -34.81
N PRO A 132 24.98 -7.50 -35.96
CA PRO A 132 24.95 -8.12 -37.29
C PRO A 132 26.36 -8.27 -37.90
N LEU A 133 26.54 -9.06 -38.97
CA LEU A 133 27.72 -8.94 -39.84
C LEU A 133 27.44 -9.37 -41.28
N HIS A 134 27.84 -8.48 -42.19
CA HIS A 134 27.90 -8.51 -43.65
C HIS A 134 28.22 -9.84 -44.36
N GLY A 135 27.66 -10.01 -45.56
CA GLY A 135 28.28 -10.77 -46.67
C GLY A 135 27.24 -11.41 -47.62
N ARG A 136 26.79 -10.74 -48.69
CA ARG A 136 27.39 -10.74 -50.06
C ARG A 136 27.11 -12.02 -50.88
N ALA A 137 26.18 -11.89 -51.84
CA ALA A 137 26.10 -12.43 -53.22
C ALA A 137 26.40 -13.90 -53.59
N HIS A 138 25.79 -14.30 -54.72
CA HIS A 138 25.92 -15.52 -55.55
C HIS A 138 25.05 -16.71 -55.11
N TYR A 139 24.27 -17.40 -55.95
CA TYR A 139 24.26 -17.64 -57.40
C TYR A 139 22.83 -17.62 -57.97
#